data_AF-A0A6A3LJA5-F1
#
_entry.id   AF-A0A6A3LJA5-F1
#
_cell.length_a   1.000
_cell.length_b   1.000
_cell.length_c   1.000
_cell.angle_alpha   90.00
_cell.angle_beta   90.00
_cell.angle_gamma   90.00
#
_symmetry.space_group_name_H-M   'P 1'
#
loop_
_entity.id
_entity.type
_entity.pdbx_description
1 polymer ?
#
loop_
_entity_poly.entity_id
_entity_poly.type
_entity_poly.pdbx_seq_one_letter_code
_entity_poly.pdbx_strand_id
1 'polypeptide(L)'
;MAMVGFGFDAVAAASSLPSMKLGFNIQRSTMEVYGTSTFDVYVKPVLSGSNVTFDGKVTFEQNGTTHNFVLIDGIPYHEVINSTADSTTCLPTQLFPSVPDIVEAIASATAVSSVNTDQDISCTNGTWLSTTFAGESYVLCTGADAEDGNFTVYGEDLSISFEYLSEDVVMTKPTNAPSDCTAISDDSVALSSVGQLYGLATSSSRRVLKEEAGAARLASSTCTCQGSPRPCLFFHGMDVEADGGIVDSYSFFGDIKEHAPCCSSFSFAILNTVDYEWYNDTLQQKACNAAMNVSTGTTDSGSTEINDLIIVAHSMGNNMLAGALATGKCSIGSNVDWVDLSGPMKGSMGSDFLHEICDGGNALKDILAELGGLIGQCPGTTTRKSLVYDGGDYCDDACSARYAAARAIHDKYVTASMCGTTYSGLLSSEYLGLLAGGLLIPHHSSKNDGIVEFQSCIGNFDSSSFDDTYSATWYAAALNHADTTFHNGDGLFSSAKKPLKWFECLL
;
A
#
# COMPACT_ATOMS: atom_id res chain seq x y z
N MET A 1 -39.22 -12.33 42.74
CA MET A 1 -38.60 -11.06 42.33
C MET A 1 -38.19 -11.25 40.88
N ALA A 2 -38.83 -10.51 39.97
CA ALA A 2 -38.96 -10.88 38.56
C ALA A 2 -37.64 -10.72 37.79
N MET A 3 -37.24 -11.78 37.09
CA MET A 3 -36.29 -11.72 35.98
C MET A 3 -37.01 -11.07 34.78
N VAL A 4 -36.49 -9.93 34.31
CA VAL A 4 -36.89 -9.37 33.02
C VAL A 4 -35.90 -9.91 31.99
N GLY A 5 -36.33 -10.92 31.25
CA GLY A 5 -35.63 -11.38 30.06
C GLY A 5 -35.95 -10.43 28.92
N PHE A 6 -34.92 -9.79 28.36
CA PHE A 6 -35.05 -9.02 27.13
C PHE A 6 -34.99 -9.99 25.94
N GLY A 7 -36.14 -10.20 25.29
CA GLY A 7 -36.28 -11.00 24.08
C GLY A 7 -35.96 -10.20 22.81
N PHE A 8 -36.10 -10.85 21.65
CA PHE A 8 -35.89 -10.33 20.29
C PHE A 8 -36.50 -8.92 19.99
N ASP A 9 -37.40 -8.40 20.82
CA ASP A 9 -37.92 -7.04 20.77
C ASP A 9 -36.90 -5.95 21.20
N ALA A 10 -35.79 -6.29 21.85
CA ALA A 10 -34.82 -5.31 22.34
C ALA A 10 -34.00 -4.65 21.23
N VAL A 11 -33.76 -5.35 20.11
CA VAL A 11 -33.02 -4.80 18.96
C VAL A 11 -33.87 -3.82 18.14
N ALA A 12 -35.20 -4.05 18.06
CA ALA A 12 -36.13 -3.11 17.44
C ALA A 12 -36.46 -1.90 18.34
N ALA A 13 -36.02 -1.90 19.60
CA ALA A 13 -36.34 -0.89 20.61
C ALA A 13 -35.15 0.00 21.02
N ALA A 14 -33.93 -0.24 20.52
CA ALA A 14 -32.80 0.65 20.78
C ALA A 14 -32.99 1.97 20.03
N SER A 15 -33.30 3.05 20.75
CA SER A 15 -33.44 4.39 20.16
C SER A 15 -32.11 5.01 19.73
N SER A 16 -30.99 4.47 20.22
CA SER A 16 -29.63 4.86 19.89
C SER A 16 -28.66 3.71 20.22
N LEU A 17 -27.52 3.70 19.55
CA LEU A 17 -26.35 2.87 19.88
C LEU A 17 -25.26 3.79 20.45
N PRO A 18 -24.47 3.36 21.44
CA PRO A 18 -23.45 4.22 22.02
C PRO A 18 -22.34 4.54 21.01
N SER A 19 -21.80 5.75 21.11
CA SER A 19 -20.57 6.12 20.41
C SER A 19 -19.38 5.31 20.94
N MET A 20 -18.34 5.18 20.13
CA MET A 20 -17.13 4.41 20.47
C MET A 20 -15.87 5.28 20.33
N LYS A 21 -14.88 5.02 21.18
CA LYS A 21 -13.50 5.45 21.00
C LYS A 21 -12.66 4.22 20.64
N LEU A 22 -11.94 4.32 19.54
CA LEU A 22 -11.00 3.31 19.07
C LEU A 22 -9.58 3.82 19.35
N GLY A 23 -8.91 3.27 20.35
CA GLY A 23 -7.54 3.64 20.70
C GLY A 23 -6.54 2.83 19.88
N PHE A 24 -5.95 3.45 18.85
CA PHE A 24 -4.93 2.83 18.02
C PHE A 24 -3.56 2.90 18.69
N ASN A 25 -2.85 1.78 18.63
CA ASN A 25 -1.45 1.68 18.99
C ASN A 25 -0.70 0.92 17.89
N ILE A 26 0.07 1.65 17.10
CA ILE A 26 0.86 1.19 15.97
C ILE A 26 2.18 0.64 16.50
N GLN A 27 2.47 -0.62 16.15
CA GLN A 27 3.68 -1.33 16.56
C GLN A 27 4.81 -1.21 15.52
N ARG A 28 4.46 -0.88 14.28
CA ARG A 28 5.38 -0.77 13.14
C ARG A 28 5.51 0.70 12.71
N SER A 29 6.72 1.25 12.78
CA SER A 29 6.98 2.68 12.52
C SER A 29 6.58 3.13 11.11
N THR A 30 6.66 2.25 10.12
CA THR A 30 6.26 2.54 8.73
C THR A 30 4.77 2.82 8.57
N MET A 31 3.95 2.49 9.56
CA MET A 31 2.50 2.72 9.58
C MET A 31 2.10 3.92 10.44
N GLU A 32 3.06 4.69 10.95
CA GLU A 32 2.78 5.89 11.71
C GLU A 32 2.03 6.92 10.86
N VAL A 33 1.04 7.56 11.48
CA VAL A 33 0.20 8.56 10.80
C VAL A 33 0.58 9.92 11.33
N TYR A 34 1.03 10.83 10.47
CA TYR A 34 1.59 12.13 10.87
C TYR A 34 2.75 12.05 11.88
N GLY A 35 3.48 10.92 11.92
CA GLY A 35 4.58 10.67 12.86
C GLY A 35 4.10 10.35 14.29
N THR A 36 2.85 9.91 14.46
CA THR A 36 2.38 9.32 15.71
C THR A 36 2.04 7.84 15.54
N SER A 37 2.44 7.07 16.55
CA SER A 37 2.09 5.66 16.71
C SER A 37 0.87 5.43 17.62
N THR A 38 0.34 6.49 18.27
CA THR A 38 -0.86 6.38 19.11
C THR A 38 -1.84 7.49 18.80
N PHE A 39 -3.11 7.13 18.62
CA PHE A 39 -4.18 8.08 18.34
C PHE A 39 -5.56 7.46 18.61
N ASP A 40 -6.54 8.32 18.88
CA ASP A 40 -7.92 7.90 19.09
C ASP A 40 -8.77 8.23 17.86
N VAL A 41 -9.54 7.25 17.38
CA VAL A 41 -10.61 7.46 16.40
C VAL A 41 -11.94 7.40 17.12
N TYR A 42 -12.75 8.44 16.98
CA TYR A 42 -14.10 8.47 17.52
C TYR A 42 -15.08 8.02 16.44
N VAL A 43 -16.02 7.15 16.80
CA VAL A 43 -17.02 6.58 15.88
C VAL A 43 -18.40 6.76 16.48
N LYS A 44 -19.34 7.25 15.67
CA LYS A 44 -20.74 7.43 16.07
C LYS A 44 -21.65 6.60 15.15
N PRO A 45 -22.38 5.63 15.68
CA PRO A 45 -23.40 4.92 14.90
C PRO A 45 -24.60 5.83 14.61
N VAL A 46 -25.11 5.77 13.38
CA VAL A 46 -26.29 6.52 12.92
C VAL A 46 -27.34 5.53 12.46
N LEU A 47 -28.45 5.43 13.20
CA LEU A 47 -29.54 4.52 12.87
C LEU A 47 -30.49 5.13 11.83
N SER A 48 -30.77 4.35 10.78
CA SER A 48 -31.76 4.65 9.76
C SER A 48 -32.66 3.43 9.55
N GLY A 49 -33.75 3.35 10.31
CA GLY A 49 -34.64 2.19 10.30
C GLY A 49 -33.94 0.93 10.82
N SER A 50 -33.80 -0.08 9.98
CA SER A 50 -33.09 -1.34 10.29
C SER A 50 -31.61 -1.32 9.91
N ASN A 51 -31.09 -0.19 9.44
CA ASN A 51 -29.72 -0.03 8.99
C ASN A 51 -28.95 0.90 9.93
N VAL A 52 -27.65 0.69 9.99
CA VAL A 52 -26.69 1.50 10.76
C VAL A 52 -25.60 1.95 9.80
N THR A 53 -25.35 3.25 9.75
CA THR A 53 -24.14 3.83 9.17
C THR A 53 -23.27 4.38 10.29
N PHE A 54 -22.05 4.80 9.98
CA PHE A 54 -21.10 5.25 10.99
C PHE A 54 -20.44 6.56 10.55
N ASP A 55 -20.57 7.57 11.39
CA ASP A 55 -19.74 8.77 11.32
C ASP A 55 -18.44 8.52 12.08
N GLY A 56 -17.36 9.16 11.65
CA GLY A 56 -16.02 8.97 12.22
C GLY A 56 -15.23 10.27 12.29
N LYS A 57 -14.36 10.39 13.29
CA LYS A 57 -13.43 11.51 13.42
C LYS A 57 -12.09 11.06 14.02
N VAL A 58 -10.99 11.53 13.42
CA VAL A 58 -9.65 11.50 14.00
C VAL A 58 -8.95 12.83 13.76
N THR A 59 -8.10 13.23 14.70
CA THR A 59 -7.37 14.50 14.67
C THR A 59 -5.89 14.26 14.91
N PHE A 60 -5.05 14.87 14.07
CA PHE A 60 -3.60 14.85 14.19
C PHE A 60 -3.05 16.28 14.28
N GLU A 61 -1.98 16.46 15.05
CA GLU A 61 -1.28 17.73 15.19
C GLU A 61 0.14 17.57 14.64
N GLN A 62 0.49 18.36 13.62
CA GLN A 62 1.83 18.31 13.03
C GLN A 62 2.32 19.72 12.74
N ASN A 63 3.50 20.09 13.28
CA ASN A 63 4.15 21.37 13.01
C ASN A 63 3.24 22.61 13.24
N GLY A 64 2.35 22.56 14.22
CA GLY A 64 1.40 23.64 14.52
C GLY A 64 0.21 23.74 13.57
N THR A 65 -0.03 22.69 12.77
CA THR A 65 -1.20 22.52 11.91
C THR A 65 -2.03 21.34 12.42
N THR A 66 -3.32 21.57 12.60
CA THR A 66 -4.29 20.53 12.97
C THR A 66 -4.87 19.92 11.70
N HIS A 67 -4.81 18.60 11.59
CA HIS A 67 -5.41 17.80 10.52
C HIS A 67 -6.57 16.98 11.07
N ASN A 68 -7.80 17.34 10.70
CA ASN A 68 -9.01 16.61 11.02
C ASN A 68 -9.44 15.74 9.84
N PHE A 69 -9.60 14.45 10.08
CA PHE A 69 -10.22 13.52 9.13
C PHE A 69 -11.60 13.18 9.67
N VAL A 70 -12.64 13.47 8.89
CA VAL A 70 -14.02 13.31 9.33
C VAL A 70 -14.83 12.59 8.26
N LEU A 71 -15.55 11.55 8.66
CA LEU A 71 -16.56 10.86 7.86
C LEU A 71 -17.93 11.26 8.41
N ILE A 72 -18.72 11.99 7.62
CA ILE A 72 -20.09 12.42 8.00
C ILE A 72 -21.05 12.06 6.88
N ASP A 73 -22.13 11.36 7.20
CA ASP A 73 -23.15 10.93 6.24
C ASP A 73 -22.53 10.15 5.06
N GLY A 74 -21.53 9.32 5.36
CA GLY A 74 -20.79 8.53 4.37
C GLY A 74 -19.80 9.34 3.51
N ILE A 75 -19.63 10.65 3.75
CA ILE A 75 -18.73 11.51 2.97
C ILE A 75 -17.47 11.82 3.77
N PRO A 76 -16.26 11.47 3.26
CA PRO A 76 -15.02 11.72 3.95
C PRO A 76 -14.41 13.09 3.57
N TYR A 77 -13.96 13.82 4.59
CA TYR A 77 -13.34 15.15 4.47
C TYR A 77 -12.01 15.21 5.20
N HIS A 78 -11.08 15.99 4.65
CA HIS A 78 -9.86 16.42 5.32
C HIS A 78 -9.92 17.92 5.57
N GLU A 79 -9.98 18.31 6.84
CA GLU A 79 -9.94 19.69 7.27
C GLU A 79 -8.56 20.00 7.87
N VAL A 80 -7.91 21.03 7.32
CA VAL A 80 -6.61 21.51 7.76
C VAL A 80 -6.81 22.88 8.37
N ILE A 81 -6.50 23.01 9.66
CA ILE A 81 -6.63 24.24 10.44
C ILE A 81 -5.22 24.71 10.82
N ASN A 82 -4.87 25.93 10.46
CA ASN A 82 -3.62 26.56 10.88
C ASN A 82 -3.85 28.02 11.28
N SER A 83 -2.81 28.68 11.79
CA SER A 83 -2.90 30.08 12.29
C SER A 83 -3.35 31.12 11.25
N THR A 84 -3.31 30.77 9.96
CA THR A 84 -3.53 31.68 8.82
C THR A 84 -4.80 31.39 8.02
N ALA A 85 -5.20 30.12 7.89
CA ALA A 85 -6.37 29.72 7.12
C ALA A 85 -6.84 28.31 7.49
N ASP A 86 -8.16 28.11 7.37
CA ASP A 86 -8.79 26.79 7.43
C ASP A 86 -9.16 26.36 6.01
N SER A 87 -8.85 25.13 5.65
CA SER A 87 -9.22 24.55 4.36
C SER A 87 -9.85 23.19 4.55
N THR A 88 -10.84 22.86 3.72
CA THR A 88 -11.45 21.53 3.70
C THR A 88 -11.41 20.99 2.29
N THR A 89 -10.97 19.74 2.15
CA THR A 89 -10.93 19.02 0.87
C THR A 89 -11.71 17.71 0.98
N CYS A 90 -12.20 17.21 -0.16
CA CYS A 90 -12.76 15.87 -0.23
C CYS A 90 -11.63 14.85 -0.10
N LEU A 91 -11.89 13.77 0.64
CA LEU A 91 -11.01 12.62 0.63
C LEU A 91 -11.50 11.55 -0.35
N PRO A 92 -10.59 10.81 -0.97
CA PRO A 92 -10.93 9.62 -1.73
C PRO A 92 -11.60 8.55 -0.85
N THR A 93 -12.67 7.96 -1.35
CA THR A 93 -13.43 6.91 -0.64
C THR A 93 -12.64 5.61 -0.49
N GLN A 94 -11.70 5.35 -1.40
CA GLN A 94 -10.85 4.13 -1.43
C GLN A 94 -9.79 4.09 -0.32
N LEU A 95 -9.63 5.17 0.44
CA LEU A 95 -8.72 5.25 1.58
C LEU A 95 -9.37 4.81 2.90
N PHE A 96 -10.69 4.66 2.91
CA PHE A 96 -11.43 4.27 4.10
C PHE A 96 -11.68 2.76 4.09
N PRO A 97 -11.45 2.06 5.21
CA PRO A 97 -11.77 0.65 5.30
C PRO A 97 -13.28 0.42 5.17
N SER A 98 -13.67 -0.71 4.58
CA SER A 98 -15.08 -1.12 4.49
C SER A 98 -15.63 -1.38 5.90
N VAL A 99 -16.58 -0.54 6.33
CA VAL A 99 -17.26 -0.71 7.60
C VAL A 99 -18.09 -2.01 7.64
N PRO A 100 -18.83 -2.40 6.58
CA PRO A 100 -19.43 -3.72 6.53
C PRO A 100 -18.46 -4.86 6.76
N ASP A 101 -17.27 -4.82 6.14
CA ASP A 101 -16.28 -5.88 6.26
C ASP A 101 -15.69 -5.93 7.68
N ILE A 102 -15.50 -4.77 8.33
CA ILE A 102 -15.08 -4.72 9.75
C ILE A 102 -16.15 -5.35 10.64
N VAL A 103 -17.42 -4.97 10.47
CA VAL A 103 -18.53 -5.50 11.26
C VAL A 103 -18.66 -7.02 11.03
N GLU A 104 -18.54 -7.48 9.79
CA GLU A 104 -18.55 -8.90 9.45
C GLU A 104 -17.36 -9.65 10.05
N ALA A 105 -16.15 -9.10 9.98
CA ALA A 105 -14.95 -9.71 10.58
C ALA A 105 -15.12 -9.88 12.11
N ILE A 106 -15.69 -8.88 12.80
CA ILE A 106 -15.96 -9.00 14.24
C ILE A 106 -17.09 -10.00 14.49
N ALA A 107 -18.19 -9.94 13.72
CA ALA A 107 -19.36 -10.80 13.91
C ALA A 107 -19.12 -12.28 13.56
N SER A 108 -18.11 -12.56 12.73
CA SER A 108 -17.69 -13.91 12.33
C SER A 108 -16.52 -14.45 13.14
N ALA A 109 -15.99 -13.68 14.09
CA ALA A 109 -14.84 -14.06 14.89
C ALA A 109 -15.10 -15.37 15.68
N THR A 110 -14.10 -16.25 15.70
CA THR A 110 -14.23 -17.60 16.27
C THR A 110 -13.41 -17.79 17.53
N ALA A 111 -13.92 -18.52 18.53
CA ALA A 111 -13.21 -18.72 19.78
C ALA A 111 -11.97 -19.62 19.62
N VAL A 112 -10.86 -19.20 20.22
CA VAL A 112 -9.58 -19.95 20.25
C VAL A 112 -9.12 -20.19 21.68
N SER A 113 -8.39 -21.29 21.91
CA SER A 113 -7.94 -21.66 23.25
C SER A 113 -6.65 -20.96 23.67
N SER A 114 -5.83 -20.56 22.70
CA SER A 114 -4.58 -19.83 22.90
C SER A 114 -4.20 -19.03 21.67
N VAL A 115 -3.27 -18.08 21.86
CA VAL A 115 -2.63 -17.32 20.79
C VAL A 115 -1.14 -17.62 20.84
N ASN A 116 -0.58 -18.07 19.72
CA ASN A 116 0.87 -18.24 19.53
C ASN A 116 1.44 -16.96 18.95
N THR A 117 2.20 -16.22 19.77
CA THR A 117 2.81 -14.96 19.39
C THR A 117 4.00 -14.65 20.29
N ASP A 118 4.93 -13.85 19.78
CA ASP A 118 6.03 -13.24 20.53
C ASP A 118 5.66 -11.83 21.05
N GLN A 119 4.47 -11.32 20.72
CA GLN A 119 3.97 -10.04 21.22
C GLN A 119 3.56 -10.16 22.71
N ASP A 120 3.81 -9.10 23.48
CA ASP A 120 3.38 -9.00 24.88
C ASP A 120 1.88 -8.64 24.96
N ILE A 121 1.03 -9.66 24.77
CA ILE A 121 -0.44 -9.53 24.84
C ILE A 121 -1.01 -10.43 25.93
N SER A 122 -2.11 -9.98 26.55
CA SER A 122 -2.81 -10.78 27.56
C SER A 122 -4.32 -10.61 27.46
N CYS A 123 -5.04 -11.69 27.77
CA CYS A 123 -6.49 -11.67 27.90
C CYS A 123 -6.89 -12.26 29.24
N THR A 124 -6.57 -11.53 30.30
CA THR A 124 -6.79 -11.99 31.67
C THR A 124 -8.27 -12.13 31.94
N ASN A 125 -8.70 -13.36 32.27
CA ASN A 125 -10.11 -13.71 32.55
C ASN A 125 -11.09 -13.48 31.37
N GLY A 126 -10.58 -13.19 30.18
CA GLY A 126 -11.37 -12.95 28.97
C GLY A 126 -11.49 -14.17 28.06
N THR A 127 -12.08 -13.96 26.87
CA THR A 127 -12.13 -14.96 25.80
C THR A 127 -11.34 -14.46 24.60
N TRP A 128 -10.49 -15.35 24.05
CA TRP A 128 -9.82 -15.09 22.79
C TRP A 128 -10.73 -15.45 21.62
N LEU A 129 -10.86 -14.53 20.68
CA LEU A 129 -11.46 -14.76 19.38
C LEU A 129 -10.41 -14.51 18.28
N SER A 130 -10.54 -15.18 17.14
CA SER A 130 -9.70 -14.96 15.97
C SER A 130 -10.57 -14.60 14.76
N THR A 131 -10.08 -13.67 13.96
CA THR A 131 -10.71 -13.25 12.72
C THR A 131 -9.66 -12.81 11.69
N THR A 132 -10.12 -12.53 10.48
CA THR A 132 -9.32 -11.98 9.39
C THR A 132 -10.02 -10.74 8.86
N PHE A 133 -9.26 -9.70 8.59
CA PHE A 133 -9.75 -8.47 7.97
C PHE A 133 -8.72 -7.96 6.98
N ALA A 134 -9.16 -7.60 5.76
CA ALA A 134 -8.30 -7.08 4.69
C ALA A 134 -7.03 -7.94 4.41
N GLY A 135 -7.15 -9.27 4.52
CA GLY A 135 -6.05 -10.22 4.32
C GLY A 135 -5.09 -10.34 5.51
N GLU A 136 -5.34 -9.64 6.62
CA GLU A 136 -4.53 -9.68 7.82
C GLU A 136 -5.23 -10.46 8.94
N SER A 137 -4.46 -11.21 9.74
CA SER A 137 -4.98 -11.97 10.88
C SER A 137 -5.04 -11.10 12.13
N TYR A 138 -6.15 -11.20 12.86
CA TYR A 138 -6.36 -10.50 14.12
C TYR A 138 -6.85 -11.46 15.20
N VAL A 139 -6.53 -11.13 16.46
CA VAL A 139 -7.10 -11.77 17.64
C VAL A 139 -7.75 -10.74 18.54
N LEU A 140 -8.93 -11.04 19.06
CA LEU A 140 -9.69 -10.18 19.94
C LEU A 140 -9.64 -10.75 21.35
N CYS A 141 -9.49 -9.87 22.34
CA CYS A 141 -9.71 -10.18 23.73
C CYS A 141 -10.96 -9.46 24.24
N THR A 142 -12.01 -10.22 24.56
CA THR A 142 -13.18 -9.70 25.25
C THR A 142 -12.91 -9.72 26.75
N GLY A 143 -13.05 -8.59 27.45
CA GLY A 143 -12.83 -8.50 28.89
C GLY A 143 -13.67 -9.49 29.72
N ALA A 144 -13.25 -9.76 30.95
CA ALA A 144 -13.93 -10.70 31.87
C ALA A 144 -15.28 -10.18 32.37
N ASP A 145 -15.38 -8.86 32.53
CA ASP A 145 -16.60 -8.17 32.94
C ASP A 145 -17.30 -7.66 31.68
N ALA A 146 -18.24 -8.45 31.17
CA ALA A 146 -19.09 -8.09 30.04
C ALA A 146 -20.04 -6.89 30.34
N GLU A 147 -19.86 -6.18 31.46
CA GLU A 147 -20.75 -5.08 31.87
C GLU A 147 -20.54 -3.80 31.04
N ASP A 148 -19.31 -3.50 30.62
CA ASP A 148 -19.00 -2.29 29.84
C ASP A 148 -18.83 -2.56 28.33
N GLY A 149 -18.80 -3.83 27.90
CA GLY A 149 -18.70 -4.24 26.49
C GLY A 149 -17.33 -4.06 25.82
N ASN A 150 -16.38 -3.36 26.44
CA ASN A 150 -15.06 -3.05 25.88
C ASN A 150 -14.24 -4.31 25.52
N PHE A 151 -13.46 -4.21 24.45
CA PHE A 151 -12.56 -5.27 24.00
C PHE A 151 -11.32 -4.70 23.30
N THR A 152 -10.27 -5.50 23.17
CA THR A 152 -9.07 -5.11 22.43
C THR A 152 -8.84 -6.04 21.26
N VAL A 153 -8.48 -5.47 20.12
CA VAL A 153 -8.07 -6.19 18.91
C VAL A 153 -6.55 -6.09 18.78
N TYR A 154 -5.89 -7.21 18.54
CA TYR A 154 -4.46 -7.30 18.30
C TYR A 154 -4.22 -7.82 16.89
N GLY A 155 -3.47 -7.05 16.10
CA GLY A 155 -2.94 -7.43 14.80
C GLY A 155 -1.42 -7.61 14.88
N GLU A 156 -0.81 -7.96 13.75
CA GLU A 156 0.66 -8.10 13.68
C GLU A 156 1.37 -6.76 13.88
N ASP A 157 0.85 -5.69 13.29
CA ASP A 157 1.53 -4.40 13.24
C ASP A 157 0.83 -3.29 14.05
N LEU A 158 -0.34 -3.58 14.63
CA LEU A 158 -1.11 -2.62 15.42
C LEU A 158 -2.02 -3.32 16.43
N SER A 159 -2.50 -2.57 17.40
CA SER A 159 -3.61 -2.95 18.28
C SER A 159 -4.63 -1.82 18.39
N ILE A 160 -5.88 -2.18 18.66
CA ILE A 160 -7.00 -1.25 18.75
C ILE A 160 -7.82 -1.58 19.99
N SER A 161 -7.92 -0.64 20.94
CA SER A 161 -8.85 -0.75 22.05
C SER A 161 -10.22 -0.18 21.67
N PHE A 162 -11.28 -0.92 21.92
CA PHE A 162 -12.66 -0.49 21.71
C PHE A 162 -13.26 -0.10 23.06
N GLU A 163 -13.63 1.17 23.17
CA GLU A 163 -14.27 1.75 24.36
C GLU A 163 -15.64 2.31 23.99
N TYR A 164 -16.70 1.84 24.65
CA TYR A 164 -18.04 2.42 24.51
C TYR A 164 -18.19 3.66 25.40
N LEU A 165 -18.66 4.75 24.81
CA LEU A 165 -18.78 6.04 25.48
C LEU A 165 -20.16 6.21 26.11
N SER A 166 -20.20 6.78 27.31
CA SER A 166 -21.44 7.09 28.02
C SER A 166 -22.20 8.29 27.43
N GLU A 167 -21.51 9.14 26.68
CA GLU A 167 -22.06 10.30 25.99
C GLU A 167 -21.79 10.20 24.49
N ASP A 168 -22.72 10.69 23.68
CA ASP A 168 -22.55 10.71 22.23
C ASP A 168 -21.49 11.73 21.81
N VAL A 169 -20.62 11.29 20.89
CA VAL A 169 -19.63 12.18 20.29
C VAL A 169 -20.34 13.11 19.32
N VAL A 170 -20.22 14.42 19.54
CA VAL A 170 -20.71 15.42 18.59
C VAL A 170 -19.71 15.55 17.45
N MET A 171 -20.13 15.15 16.26
CA MET A 171 -19.38 15.33 15.02
C MET A 171 -20.16 16.26 14.10
N THR A 172 -19.46 17.19 13.47
CA THR A 172 -20.07 18.19 12.60
C THR A 172 -19.34 18.23 11.28
N LYS A 173 -20.10 18.30 10.18
CA LYS A 173 -19.56 18.58 8.85
C LYS A 173 -18.73 19.88 8.89
N PRO A 174 -17.50 19.89 8.33
CA PRO A 174 -16.69 21.11 8.27
C PRO A 174 -17.43 22.27 7.57
N THR A 175 -17.24 23.49 8.06
CA THR A 175 -17.99 24.66 7.57
C THR A 175 -17.71 24.97 6.09
N ASN A 176 -16.47 24.75 5.65
CA ASN A 176 -16.01 25.00 4.29
C ASN A 176 -15.97 23.72 3.43
N ALA A 177 -16.71 22.69 3.82
CA ALA A 177 -16.74 21.43 3.11
C ALA A 177 -17.28 21.59 1.67
N PRO A 178 -16.57 21.07 0.66
CA PRO A 178 -17.05 21.08 -0.72
C PRO A 178 -18.41 20.36 -0.86
N SER A 179 -19.21 20.78 -1.84
CA SER A 179 -20.54 20.20 -2.08
C SER A 179 -20.54 18.99 -3.01
N ASP A 180 -19.44 18.75 -3.71
CA ASP A 180 -19.24 17.75 -4.76
C ASP A 180 -18.42 16.53 -4.31
N CYS A 181 -18.17 16.41 -3.01
CA CYS A 181 -17.51 15.23 -2.45
C CYS A 181 -18.35 13.96 -2.65
N THR A 182 -17.68 12.86 -2.96
CA THR A 182 -18.31 11.55 -3.20
C THR A 182 -18.49 10.81 -1.87
N ALA A 183 -19.66 10.20 -1.68
CA ALA A 183 -19.92 9.32 -0.54
C ALA A 183 -19.35 7.92 -0.77
N ILE A 184 -18.95 7.25 0.31
CA ILE A 184 -18.56 5.83 0.29
C ILE A 184 -19.77 5.00 -0.14
N SER A 185 -19.57 4.10 -1.10
CA SER A 185 -20.60 3.15 -1.51
C SER A 185 -20.75 2.04 -0.48
N ASP A 186 -21.99 1.59 -0.25
CA ASP A 186 -22.32 0.45 0.60
C ASP A 186 -21.80 0.56 2.06
N ASP A 187 -21.85 1.75 2.66
CA ASP A 187 -21.36 2.02 4.02
C ASP A 187 -22.31 1.59 5.15
N SER A 188 -23.47 1.02 4.80
CA SER A 188 -24.53 0.67 5.74
C SER A 188 -24.55 -0.82 6.08
N VAL A 189 -24.77 -1.14 7.35
CA VAL A 189 -24.93 -2.52 7.83
C VAL A 189 -26.30 -2.74 8.44
N ALA A 190 -26.79 -3.97 8.43
CA ALA A 190 -28.02 -4.30 9.14
C ALA A 190 -27.82 -4.17 10.65
N LEU A 191 -28.81 -3.62 11.36
CA LEU A 191 -28.81 -3.47 12.82
C LEU A 191 -28.64 -4.81 13.54
N SER A 192 -29.09 -5.92 12.94
CA SER A 192 -28.86 -7.26 13.46
C SER A 192 -27.40 -7.69 13.43
N SER A 193 -26.61 -7.19 12.47
CA SER A 193 -25.20 -7.58 12.28
C SER A 193 -24.28 -6.91 13.30
N VAL A 194 -24.63 -5.71 13.78
CA VAL A 194 -23.88 -5.02 14.84
C VAL A 194 -24.18 -5.56 16.25
N GLY A 195 -25.06 -6.55 16.35
CA GLY A 195 -25.47 -7.10 17.64
C GLY A 195 -24.32 -7.73 18.42
N GLN A 196 -23.35 -8.36 17.77
CA GLN A 196 -22.17 -8.89 18.47
C GLN A 196 -21.20 -7.79 18.91
N LEU A 197 -21.01 -6.76 18.06
CA LEU A 197 -20.17 -5.61 18.38
C LEU A 197 -20.64 -4.97 19.68
N TYR A 198 -21.92 -4.58 19.74
CA TYR A 198 -22.52 -3.92 20.89
C TYR A 198 -23.00 -4.86 22.02
N GLY A 199 -22.68 -6.16 21.97
CA GLY A 199 -23.16 -7.13 22.96
C GLY A 199 -24.69 -7.31 23.03
N LEU A 200 -25.43 -6.87 22.01
CA LEU A 200 -26.89 -6.99 21.87
C LEU A 200 -27.35 -8.37 21.36
N ALA A 201 -26.42 -9.20 20.87
CA ALA A 201 -26.73 -10.57 20.47
C ALA A 201 -26.81 -11.49 21.69
N THR A 202 -28.01 -11.97 22.03
CA THR A 202 -28.18 -13.05 23.02
C THR A 202 -27.48 -14.29 22.49
N SER A 203 -26.43 -14.74 23.18
CA SER A 203 -25.69 -15.95 22.82
C SER A 203 -26.59 -17.19 22.91
N SER A 204 -27.09 -17.65 21.77
CA SER A 204 -27.53 -19.03 21.59
C SER A 204 -26.45 -19.92 20.96
N SER A 205 -25.20 -19.42 20.81
CA SER A 205 -24.10 -20.25 20.34
C SER A 205 -23.46 -21.02 21.49
N ARG A 206 -23.33 -22.32 21.25
CA ARG A 206 -23.07 -23.40 22.19
C ARG A 206 -21.72 -23.18 22.87
N ARG A 207 -21.59 -23.59 24.14
CA ARG A 207 -20.29 -23.86 24.76
C ARG A 207 -19.52 -24.81 23.84
N VAL A 208 -18.63 -24.28 23.01
CA VAL A 208 -17.60 -25.09 22.36
C VAL A 208 -16.71 -25.57 23.50
N LEU A 209 -16.54 -26.89 23.61
CA LEU A 209 -15.66 -27.45 24.65
C LEU A 209 -14.24 -26.93 24.39
N LYS A 210 -13.50 -26.57 25.46
CA LYS A 210 -12.10 -26.11 25.37
C LYS A 210 -11.20 -27.05 24.55
N GLU A 211 -11.58 -28.33 24.44
CA GLU A 211 -10.87 -29.34 23.62
C GLU A 211 -11.08 -29.21 22.10
N GLU A 212 -12.08 -28.47 21.61
CA GLU A 212 -12.31 -28.27 20.16
C GLU A 212 -11.76 -26.93 19.62
N ALA A 213 -11.43 -25.97 20.50
CA ALA A 213 -10.93 -24.66 20.09
C ALA A 213 -9.44 -24.71 19.74
N GLY A 214 -9.10 -24.41 18.48
CA GLY A 214 -7.72 -24.37 17.99
C GLY A 214 -6.90 -23.23 18.60
N ALA A 215 -5.61 -23.18 18.26
CA ALA A 215 -4.72 -22.07 18.57
C ALA A 215 -4.68 -21.09 17.39
N ALA A 216 -4.78 -19.79 17.65
CA ALA A 216 -4.50 -18.75 16.66
C ALA A 216 -3.00 -18.45 16.61
N ARG A 217 -2.50 -17.93 15.49
CA ARG A 217 -1.14 -17.40 15.37
C ARG A 217 -1.22 -15.90 15.07
N LEU A 218 -0.38 -15.13 15.74
CA LEU A 218 -0.19 -13.71 15.45
C LEU A 218 1.31 -13.47 15.28
N ALA A 219 1.75 -13.10 14.07
CA ALA A 219 3.17 -12.95 13.81
C ALA A 219 3.77 -11.69 14.47
N SER A 220 5.10 -11.61 14.40
CA SER A 220 5.86 -10.44 14.83
C SER A 220 5.62 -9.26 13.89
N SER A 221 5.63 -8.04 14.45
CA SER A 221 5.65 -6.80 13.69
C SER A 221 6.98 -6.54 12.98
N THR A 222 8.00 -7.38 13.18
CA THR A 222 9.35 -7.22 12.62
C THR A 222 9.80 -8.46 11.86
N CYS A 223 10.57 -8.23 10.80
CA CYS A 223 11.19 -9.27 9.99
C CYS A 223 12.72 -9.19 10.10
N THR A 224 13.37 -10.36 9.98
CA THR A 224 14.83 -10.50 9.97
C THR A 224 15.26 -11.11 8.65
N CYS A 225 16.44 -10.73 8.18
CA CYS A 225 17.01 -11.36 6.99
C CYS A 225 17.15 -12.88 7.19
N GLN A 226 16.62 -13.66 6.24
CA GLN A 226 16.74 -15.11 6.23
C GLN A 226 18.04 -15.56 5.57
N GLY A 227 18.58 -14.76 4.65
CA GLY A 227 19.86 -14.96 3.98
C GLY A 227 21.08 -14.33 4.68
N SER A 228 22.21 -14.35 3.96
CA SER A 228 23.40 -13.56 4.34
C SER A 228 23.22 -12.12 3.85
N PRO A 229 23.37 -11.10 4.72
CA PRO A 229 23.28 -9.72 4.29
C PRO A 229 24.32 -9.38 3.21
N ARG A 230 23.88 -8.69 2.16
CA ARG A 230 24.69 -8.33 0.99
C ARG A 230 24.61 -6.84 0.71
N PRO A 231 25.60 -6.25 0.00
CA PRO A 231 25.45 -4.90 -0.52
C PRO A 231 24.15 -4.76 -1.30
N CYS A 232 23.47 -3.63 -1.14
CA CYS A 232 22.26 -3.31 -1.90
C CYS A 232 22.52 -2.15 -2.84
N LEU A 233 22.14 -2.32 -4.11
CA LEU A 233 22.16 -1.28 -5.12
C LEU A 233 20.74 -0.96 -5.59
N PHE A 234 20.35 0.30 -5.43
CA PHE A 234 19.06 0.81 -5.81
C PHE A 234 19.16 1.60 -7.12
N PHE A 235 18.35 1.23 -8.11
CA PHE A 235 18.14 1.97 -9.35
C PHE A 235 16.81 2.69 -9.30
N HIS A 236 16.85 4.01 -9.40
CA HIS A 236 15.66 4.84 -9.58
C HIS A 236 15.06 4.63 -10.98
N GLY A 237 13.88 5.21 -11.18
CA GLY A 237 13.14 5.14 -12.44
C GLY A 237 13.56 6.18 -13.46
N MET A 238 12.64 7.07 -13.80
CA MET A 238 12.82 8.12 -14.80
C MET A 238 12.91 9.52 -14.17
N ASP A 239 13.24 10.52 -14.98
CA ASP A 239 13.19 11.96 -14.66
C ASP A 239 14.31 12.51 -13.76
N VAL A 240 15.46 11.84 -13.76
CA VAL A 240 16.71 12.41 -13.22
C VAL A 240 17.52 13.08 -14.34
N GLU A 241 17.71 14.41 -14.23
CA GLU A 241 18.30 15.24 -15.30
C GLU A 241 19.81 15.04 -15.50
N ALA A 242 20.54 14.53 -14.52
CA ALA A 242 22.00 14.42 -14.58
C ALA A 242 22.53 13.21 -13.82
N ASP A 243 23.71 12.71 -14.25
CA ASP A 243 24.41 11.67 -13.51
C ASP A 243 24.91 12.24 -12.18
N GLY A 244 24.55 11.60 -11.06
CA GLY A 244 25.04 11.90 -9.72
C GLY A 244 26.06 10.88 -9.18
N GLY A 245 26.32 9.81 -9.93
CA GLY A 245 27.17 8.71 -9.49
C GLY A 245 26.46 7.77 -8.51
N ILE A 246 27.24 7.06 -7.68
CA ILE A 246 26.71 6.20 -6.62
C ILE A 246 26.78 6.98 -5.31
N VAL A 247 25.65 7.07 -4.60
CA VAL A 247 25.53 7.78 -3.32
C VAL A 247 24.99 6.85 -2.23
N ASP A 248 25.19 7.21 -0.96
CA ASP A 248 24.78 6.39 0.20
C ASP A 248 23.38 6.71 0.73
N SER A 249 22.70 7.70 0.14
CA SER A 249 21.36 8.14 0.51
C SER A 249 20.64 8.77 -0.67
N TYR A 250 19.37 8.42 -0.88
CA TYR A 250 18.53 9.04 -1.89
C TYR A 250 17.06 9.03 -1.46
N SER A 251 16.46 10.20 -1.32
CA SER A 251 15.10 10.37 -0.75
C SER A 251 14.00 9.73 -1.59
N PHE A 252 14.26 9.42 -2.86
CA PHE A 252 13.34 8.72 -3.75
C PHE A 252 12.83 7.40 -3.17
N PHE A 253 13.67 6.70 -2.40
CA PHE A 253 13.33 5.43 -1.74
C PHE A 253 12.92 5.59 -0.27
N GLY A 254 12.63 6.83 0.17
CA GLY A 254 12.30 7.13 1.56
C GLY A 254 13.37 6.65 2.55
N ASP A 255 12.90 6.07 3.66
CA ASP A 255 13.74 5.60 4.76
C ASP A 255 14.10 4.11 4.64
N ILE A 256 14.22 3.58 3.42
CA ILE A 256 14.51 2.15 3.14
C ILE A 256 15.73 1.60 3.91
N LYS A 257 16.67 2.47 4.31
CA LYS A 257 17.84 2.10 5.10
C LYS A 257 17.49 1.54 6.49
N GLU A 258 16.33 1.89 7.01
CA GLU A 258 15.80 1.41 8.29
C GLU A 258 15.02 0.10 8.14
N HIS A 259 14.68 -0.27 6.89
CA HIS A 259 13.68 -1.30 6.56
C HIS A 259 14.21 -2.36 5.59
N ALA A 260 15.52 -2.61 5.62
CA ALA A 260 16.17 -3.53 4.70
C ALA A 260 17.19 -4.42 5.43
N PRO A 261 16.73 -5.37 6.27
CA PRO A 261 17.60 -6.16 7.14
C PRO A 261 18.61 -7.04 6.37
N CYS A 262 18.36 -7.33 5.09
CA CYS A 262 19.29 -8.06 4.23
C CYS A 262 20.34 -7.19 3.54
N CYS A 263 20.29 -5.87 3.69
CA CYS A 263 21.30 -4.97 3.14
C CYS A 263 22.45 -4.77 4.13
N SER A 264 23.66 -5.17 3.76
CA SER A 264 24.88 -4.88 4.54
C SER A 264 25.46 -3.50 4.24
N SER A 265 25.15 -2.93 3.08
CA SER A 265 25.44 -1.56 2.69
C SER A 265 24.38 -1.05 1.72
N PHE A 266 24.30 0.26 1.55
CA PHE A 266 23.31 0.92 0.70
C PHE A 266 24.00 1.79 -0.34
N SER A 267 23.63 1.60 -1.60
CA SER A 267 24.13 2.37 -2.73
C SER A 267 22.97 2.72 -3.64
N PHE A 268 22.90 3.97 -4.08
CA PHE A 268 21.86 4.47 -4.98
C PHE A 268 22.54 4.98 -6.25
N ALA A 269 22.21 4.39 -7.39
CA ALA A 269 22.77 4.80 -8.68
C ALA A 269 21.96 5.96 -9.28
N ILE A 270 22.53 7.17 -9.25
CA ILE A 270 21.92 8.37 -9.82
C ILE A 270 22.38 8.51 -11.27
N LEU A 271 21.58 7.98 -12.20
CA LEU A 271 21.82 8.05 -13.64
C LEU A 271 20.92 9.09 -14.32
N ASN A 272 21.44 9.77 -15.35
CA ASN A 272 20.60 10.60 -16.21
C ASN A 272 19.57 9.74 -16.95
N THR A 273 18.29 9.98 -16.67
CA THR A 273 17.10 9.27 -17.19
C THR A 273 16.06 10.28 -17.69
N VAL A 274 16.55 11.40 -18.22
CA VAL A 274 15.76 12.37 -19.01
C VAL A 274 16.21 12.32 -20.47
N ASP A 275 17.53 12.28 -20.69
CA ASP A 275 18.13 12.44 -22.01
C ASP A 275 18.32 11.12 -22.78
N TYR A 276 18.09 9.97 -22.13
CA TYR A 276 18.43 8.66 -22.67
C TYR A 276 17.19 7.75 -22.73
N GLU A 277 17.01 7.07 -23.86
CA GLU A 277 16.07 5.96 -23.92
C GLU A 277 16.52 4.83 -22.99
N TRP A 278 15.59 4.03 -22.46
CA TRP A 278 15.95 2.89 -21.62
C TRP A 278 16.84 1.86 -22.33
N TYR A 279 16.76 1.81 -23.66
CA TYR A 279 17.57 0.95 -24.51
C TYR A 279 18.85 1.63 -25.04
N ASN A 280 19.19 2.82 -24.55
CA ASN A 280 20.37 3.54 -25.00
C ASN A 280 21.67 2.84 -24.53
N ASP A 281 22.62 2.67 -25.44
CA ASP A 281 23.89 1.96 -25.19
C ASP A 281 24.68 2.55 -24.02
N THR A 282 24.71 3.89 -23.92
CA THR A 282 25.44 4.60 -22.85
C THR A 282 24.74 4.43 -21.51
N LEU A 283 23.42 4.55 -21.46
CA LEU A 283 22.66 4.35 -20.22
C LEU A 283 22.78 2.92 -19.71
N GLN A 284 22.65 1.93 -20.60
CA GLN A 284 22.84 0.51 -20.27
C GLN A 284 24.25 0.23 -19.74
N GLN A 285 25.29 0.81 -20.36
CA GLN A 285 26.65 0.67 -19.86
C GLN A 285 26.81 1.30 -18.46
N LYS A 286 26.17 2.46 -18.20
CA LYS A 286 26.20 3.10 -16.88
C LYS A 286 25.51 2.25 -15.81
N ALA A 287 24.32 1.71 -16.10
CA ALA A 287 23.61 0.81 -15.19
C ALA A 287 24.47 -0.41 -14.84
N CYS A 288 25.07 -1.02 -15.87
CA CYS A 288 25.99 -2.13 -15.71
C CYS A 288 27.21 -1.78 -14.84
N ASN A 289 27.88 -0.65 -15.13
CA ASN A 289 29.03 -0.19 -14.37
C ASN A 289 28.66 0.08 -12.90
N ALA A 290 27.46 0.61 -12.64
CA ALA A 290 27.00 0.84 -11.27
C ALA A 290 26.87 -0.48 -10.50
N ALA A 291 26.26 -1.51 -11.10
CA ALA A 291 26.15 -2.83 -10.49
C ALA A 291 27.52 -3.48 -10.26
N MET A 292 28.42 -3.41 -11.24
CA MET A 292 29.78 -3.95 -11.11
C MET A 292 30.62 -3.23 -10.05
N ASN A 293 30.39 -1.93 -9.83
CA ASN A 293 31.13 -1.15 -8.82
C ASN A 293 30.74 -1.50 -7.38
N VAL A 294 29.50 -1.95 -7.16
CA VAL A 294 29.00 -2.34 -5.82
C VAL A 294 29.16 -3.84 -5.58
N SER A 295 29.12 -4.63 -6.65
CA SER A 295 29.32 -6.08 -6.61
C SER A 295 30.58 -6.47 -5.83
N THR A 296 30.43 -7.45 -4.96
CA THR A 296 31.51 -8.05 -4.18
C THR A 296 31.79 -9.49 -4.62
N GLY A 297 32.91 -10.04 -4.15
CA GLY A 297 33.24 -11.46 -4.38
C GLY A 297 33.85 -11.80 -5.74
N THR A 298 33.98 -10.84 -6.67
CA THR A 298 34.66 -11.06 -7.95
C THR A 298 36.17 -11.18 -7.76
N THR A 299 36.73 -12.38 -8.00
CA THR A 299 38.18 -12.65 -7.89
C THR A 299 38.95 -12.41 -9.20
N ASP A 300 38.25 -12.35 -10.33
CA ASP A 300 38.85 -12.29 -11.66
C ASP A 300 38.89 -10.85 -12.17
N SER A 301 40.11 -10.31 -12.29
CA SER A 301 40.33 -8.97 -12.84
C SER A 301 39.82 -8.90 -14.29
N GLY A 302 38.74 -8.17 -14.52
CA GLY A 302 38.11 -8.00 -15.84
C GLY A 302 36.83 -8.80 -16.07
N SER A 303 36.33 -9.52 -15.05
CA SER A 303 34.98 -10.09 -15.10
C SER A 303 33.93 -8.98 -15.24
N THR A 304 32.90 -9.24 -16.05
CA THR A 304 31.69 -8.41 -16.18
C THR A 304 30.47 -9.11 -15.60
N GLU A 305 30.69 -10.07 -14.69
CA GLU A 305 29.62 -10.77 -13.96
C GLU A 305 29.38 -10.10 -12.60
N ILE A 306 28.14 -9.67 -12.38
CA ILE A 306 27.67 -9.12 -11.12
C ILE A 306 27.49 -10.28 -10.13
N ASN A 307 28.09 -10.15 -8.95
CA ASN A 307 28.06 -11.13 -7.88
C ASN A 307 27.78 -10.49 -6.51
N ASP A 308 27.21 -11.30 -5.60
CA ASP A 308 27.05 -10.99 -4.17
C ASP A 308 26.37 -9.63 -3.91
N LEU A 309 25.23 -9.40 -4.57
CA LEU A 309 24.53 -8.12 -4.60
C LEU A 309 23.02 -8.32 -4.50
N ILE A 310 22.31 -7.42 -3.83
CA ILE A 310 20.86 -7.28 -3.96
C ILE A 310 20.61 -6.03 -4.81
N ILE A 311 20.02 -6.20 -5.97
CA ILE A 311 19.65 -5.12 -6.87
C ILE A 311 18.17 -4.84 -6.68
N VAL A 312 17.84 -3.61 -6.35
CA VAL A 312 16.46 -3.14 -6.25
C VAL A 312 16.24 -2.10 -7.34
N ALA A 313 15.32 -2.34 -8.26
CA ALA A 313 15.10 -1.44 -9.38
C ALA A 313 13.64 -1.03 -9.44
N HIS A 314 13.40 0.29 -9.53
CA HIS A 314 12.06 0.85 -9.68
C HIS A 314 11.79 1.32 -11.10
N SER A 315 10.59 1.08 -11.60
CA SER A 315 10.10 1.60 -12.88
C SER A 315 11.10 1.32 -14.02
N MET A 316 11.46 2.34 -14.81
CA MET A 316 12.44 2.24 -15.89
C MET A 316 13.82 1.71 -15.46
N GLY A 317 14.17 1.76 -14.17
CA GLY A 317 15.35 1.11 -13.62
C GLY A 317 15.43 -0.36 -14.00
N ASN A 318 14.30 -1.06 -14.03
CA ASN A 318 14.20 -2.44 -14.48
C ASN A 318 14.51 -2.58 -15.97
N ASN A 319 13.94 -1.72 -16.81
CA ASN A 319 14.17 -1.77 -18.25
C ASN A 319 15.63 -1.52 -18.62
N MET A 320 16.29 -0.52 -18.00
CA MET A 320 17.69 -0.24 -18.30
C MET A 320 18.62 -1.37 -17.84
N LEU A 321 18.36 -1.98 -16.69
CA LEU A 321 19.11 -3.13 -16.20
C LEU A 321 18.87 -4.37 -17.08
N ALA A 322 17.61 -4.68 -17.37
CA ALA A 322 17.22 -5.77 -18.26
C ALA A 322 17.89 -5.61 -19.64
N GLY A 323 17.85 -4.39 -20.19
CA GLY A 323 18.46 -4.05 -21.46
C GLY A 323 19.97 -4.22 -21.45
N ALA A 324 20.65 -3.77 -20.39
CA ALA A 324 22.10 -3.93 -20.25
C ALA A 324 22.54 -5.40 -20.19
N LEU A 325 21.78 -6.23 -19.48
CA LEU A 325 22.01 -7.68 -19.43
C LEU A 325 21.70 -8.35 -20.78
N ALA A 326 20.61 -7.95 -21.44
CA ALA A 326 20.20 -8.50 -22.74
C ALA A 326 21.21 -8.20 -23.86
N THR A 327 21.84 -7.03 -23.82
CA THR A 327 22.87 -6.61 -24.79
C THR A 327 24.29 -7.06 -24.38
N GLY A 328 24.43 -7.77 -23.26
CA GLY A 328 25.70 -8.34 -22.81
C GLY A 328 26.69 -7.31 -22.27
N LYS A 329 26.23 -6.15 -21.77
CA LYS A 329 27.09 -5.17 -21.08
C LYS A 329 27.69 -5.78 -19.81
N CYS A 330 26.90 -6.59 -19.11
CA CYS A 330 27.31 -7.47 -18.01
C CYS A 330 26.45 -8.74 -18.02
N SER A 331 26.80 -9.64 -17.12
CA SER A 331 26.01 -10.81 -16.75
C SER A 331 25.74 -10.82 -15.25
N ILE A 332 24.85 -11.69 -14.80
CA ILE A 332 24.44 -11.80 -13.40
C ILE A 332 24.74 -13.23 -12.90
N GLY A 333 25.45 -13.30 -11.78
CA GLY A 333 25.83 -14.54 -11.11
C GLY A 333 24.71 -15.11 -10.25
N SER A 334 24.90 -16.31 -9.72
CA SER A 334 23.85 -17.04 -8.96
C SER A 334 23.53 -16.46 -7.58
N ASN A 335 24.39 -15.59 -7.05
CA ASN A 335 24.27 -15.04 -5.70
C ASN A 335 23.75 -13.59 -5.71
N VAL A 336 23.06 -13.20 -6.78
CA VAL A 336 22.44 -11.89 -6.93
C VAL A 336 20.93 -12.04 -6.83
N ASP A 337 20.31 -11.18 -6.03
CA ASP A 337 18.86 -10.99 -6.05
C ASP A 337 18.54 -9.75 -6.87
N TRP A 338 17.54 -9.84 -7.74
CA TRP A 338 16.97 -8.69 -8.42
C TRP A 338 15.51 -8.57 -8.03
N VAL A 339 15.23 -7.52 -7.26
CA VAL A 339 13.92 -7.11 -6.79
C VAL A 339 13.37 -6.02 -7.71
N ASP A 340 12.31 -6.33 -8.44
CA ASP A 340 11.61 -5.44 -9.35
C ASP A 340 10.46 -4.71 -8.64
N LEU A 341 10.43 -3.38 -8.76
CA LEU A 341 9.37 -2.51 -8.25
C LEU A 341 8.70 -1.79 -9.43
N SER A 342 7.51 -2.22 -9.81
CA SER A 342 6.68 -1.58 -10.84
C SER A 342 7.39 -1.33 -12.18
N GLY A 343 8.28 -2.22 -12.62
CA GLY A 343 8.99 -2.09 -13.89
C GLY A 343 8.07 -2.19 -15.12
N PRO A 344 8.04 -1.23 -16.06
CA PRO A 344 7.21 -1.33 -17.27
C PRO A 344 7.81 -2.31 -18.30
N MET A 345 7.76 -3.61 -18.00
CA MET A 345 8.36 -4.68 -18.82
C MET A 345 7.62 -4.92 -20.15
N LYS A 346 6.45 -4.31 -20.36
CA LYS A 346 5.77 -4.17 -21.66
C LYS A 346 5.52 -2.71 -22.05
N GLY A 347 6.21 -1.76 -21.45
CA GLY A 347 5.95 -0.33 -21.64
C GLY A 347 4.80 0.21 -20.80
N SER A 348 4.41 1.45 -21.06
CA SER A 348 3.41 2.19 -20.29
C SER A 348 2.49 2.95 -21.25
N MET A 349 1.18 2.83 -21.07
CA MET A 349 0.22 3.64 -21.83
C MET A 349 0.36 5.13 -21.54
N GLY A 350 1.02 5.54 -20.44
CA GLY A 350 1.38 6.93 -20.21
C GLY A 350 2.35 7.48 -21.27
N SER A 351 3.23 6.63 -21.81
CA SER A 351 4.13 6.98 -22.92
C SER A 351 3.38 7.10 -24.24
N ASP A 352 2.49 6.17 -24.54
CA ASP A 352 1.64 6.21 -25.74
C ASP A 352 0.74 7.46 -25.72
N PHE A 353 0.13 7.75 -24.57
CA PHE A 353 -0.71 8.93 -24.41
C PHE A 353 0.08 10.24 -24.53
N LEU A 354 1.34 10.28 -24.05
CA LEU A 354 2.24 11.40 -24.29
C LEU A 354 2.46 11.65 -25.79
N HIS A 355 2.63 10.59 -26.59
CA HIS A 355 2.74 10.71 -28.04
C HIS A 355 1.45 11.22 -28.67
N GLU A 356 0.30 10.66 -28.29
CA GLU A 356 -1.01 11.11 -28.79
C GLU A 356 -1.22 12.61 -28.56
N ILE A 357 -0.91 13.09 -27.35
CA ILE A 357 -1.12 14.50 -27.00
C ILE A 357 -0.09 15.41 -27.68
N CYS A 358 1.19 15.07 -27.63
CA CYS A 358 2.24 15.96 -28.14
C CYS A 358 2.30 15.99 -29.67
N ASP A 359 1.93 14.90 -30.35
CA ASP A 359 1.98 14.77 -31.81
C ASP A 359 0.61 15.09 -32.47
N GLY A 360 -0.51 15.01 -31.73
CA GLY A 360 -1.90 15.14 -32.23
C GLY A 360 -2.52 16.54 -32.30
N GLY A 361 -1.84 17.59 -31.81
CA GLY A 361 -2.31 18.99 -31.89
C GLY A 361 -3.26 19.45 -30.76
N ASN A 362 -3.62 20.75 -30.76
CA ASN A 362 -4.08 21.53 -29.59
C ASN A 362 -5.30 21.00 -28.77
N ALA A 363 -6.09 20.04 -29.26
CA ALA A 363 -7.35 19.63 -28.62
C ALA A 363 -7.18 18.83 -27.31
N LEU A 364 -6.01 18.21 -27.08
CA LEU A 364 -5.70 17.43 -25.88
C LEU A 364 -4.68 18.14 -24.95
N LYS A 365 -4.24 19.36 -25.29
CA LYS A 365 -3.28 20.11 -24.46
C LYS A 365 -3.87 20.57 -23.13
N ASP A 366 -5.18 20.78 -23.07
CA ASP A 366 -5.86 21.15 -21.84
C ASP A 366 -5.83 19.98 -20.82
N ILE A 367 -5.81 18.72 -21.31
CA ILE A 367 -5.68 17.52 -20.46
C ILE A 367 -4.26 17.38 -19.86
N LEU A 368 -3.21 17.88 -20.54
CA LEU A 368 -1.86 17.93 -19.95
C LEU A 368 -1.81 18.82 -18.71
N ALA A 369 -2.60 19.89 -18.67
CA ALA A 369 -2.65 20.75 -17.49
C ALA A 369 -3.22 20.01 -16.28
N GLU A 370 -4.18 19.10 -16.49
CA GLU A 370 -4.77 18.25 -15.45
C GLU A 370 -3.82 17.13 -14.99
N LEU A 371 -2.97 16.62 -15.89
CA LEU A 371 -1.97 15.58 -15.59
C LEU A 371 -0.64 16.14 -15.08
N GLY A 372 -0.43 17.45 -15.19
CA GLY A 372 0.73 18.15 -14.64
C GLY A 372 2.08 17.50 -15.02
N GLY A 373 2.94 17.32 -14.02
CA GLY A 373 4.29 16.74 -14.20
C GLY A 373 4.32 15.24 -14.54
N LEU A 374 3.18 14.53 -14.39
CA LEU A 374 3.10 13.08 -14.53
C LEU A 374 3.37 12.60 -15.95
N ILE A 375 2.74 13.25 -16.93
CA ILE A 375 3.02 13.03 -18.37
C ILE A 375 4.12 13.96 -18.85
N GLY A 376 4.21 15.16 -18.26
CA GLY A 376 5.27 16.13 -18.51
C GLY A 376 4.88 17.22 -19.47
N GLN A 377 5.90 17.93 -19.95
CA GLN A 377 5.72 19.03 -20.90
C GLN A 377 5.89 18.49 -22.33
N CYS A 378 5.19 19.09 -23.30
CA CYS A 378 5.49 18.85 -24.70
C CYS A 378 6.63 19.76 -25.19
N PRO A 379 7.61 19.24 -25.94
CA PRO A 379 7.79 17.83 -26.29
C PRO A 379 8.26 17.01 -25.08
N GLY A 380 7.67 15.82 -24.88
CA GLY A 380 8.09 14.93 -23.80
C GLY A 380 9.58 14.56 -23.89
N THR A 381 10.17 14.22 -22.74
CA THR A 381 11.58 13.84 -22.61
C THR A 381 11.91 12.60 -23.45
N THR A 382 13.19 12.44 -23.81
CA THR A 382 13.66 11.27 -24.57
C THR A 382 13.28 9.97 -23.86
N THR A 383 13.48 9.95 -22.55
CA THR A 383 13.14 8.81 -21.70
C THR A 383 11.65 8.48 -21.74
N ARG A 384 10.76 9.44 -21.47
CA ARG A 384 9.31 9.18 -21.40
C ARG A 384 8.75 8.68 -22.72
N LYS A 385 9.27 9.15 -23.86
CA LYS A 385 8.89 8.66 -25.20
C LYS A 385 9.43 7.28 -25.54
N SER A 386 10.42 6.78 -24.80
CA SER A 386 11.02 5.47 -25.08
C SER A 386 10.27 4.29 -24.46
N LEU A 387 9.32 4.56 -23.55
CA LEU A 387 8.60 3.56 -22.75
C LEU A 387 7.25 3.17 -23.35
N VAL A 388 7.08 3.34 -24.66
CA VAL A 388 5.85 3.01 -25.39
C VAL A 388 5.44 1.56 -25.21
N TYR A 389 4.15 1.31 -25.22
CA TYR A 389 3.58 0.00 -24.93
C TYR A 389 3.89 -1.02 -26.03
N ASP A 390 4.36 -2.19 -25.66
CA ASP A 390 4.68 -3.29 -26.58
C ASP A 390 3.40 -3.81 -27.26
N GLY A 391 3.37 -3.72 -28.58
CA GLY A 391 2.18 -4.00 -29.39
C GLY A 391 1.20 -2.83 -29.52
N GLY A 392 1.54 -1.65 -28.98
CA GLY A 392 0.83 -0.39 -29.21
C GLY A 392 1.26 0.31 -30.51
N ASP A 393 0.60 1.42 -30.84
CA ASP A 393 0.77 2.13 -32.11
C ASP A 393 2.15 2.79 -32.27
N TYR A 394 2.85 3.05 -31.16
CA TYR A 394 4.14 3.73 -31.13
C TYR A 394 5.33 2.77 -30.97
N CYS A 395 5.09 1.47 -30.81
CA CYS A 395 6.14 0.46 -30.67
C CYS A 395 6.26 -0.37 -31.96
N ASP A 396 7.31 -0.11 -32.73
CA ASP A 396 7.62 -0.89 -33.94
C ASP A 396 8.21 -2.28 -33.64
N ASP A 397 8.43 -3.10 -34.68
CA ASP A 397 9.02 -4.44 -34.53
C ASP A 397 10.36 -4.43 -33.77
N ALA A 398 11.15 -3.36 -33.92
CA ALA A 398 12.42 -3.21 -33.21
C ALA A 398 12.19 -2.91 -31.72
N CYS A 399 11.22 -2.06 -31.39
CA CYS A 399 10.77 -1.81 -30.02
C CYS A 399 10.27 -3.10 -29.36
N SER A 400 9.37 -3.84 -30.01
CA SER A 400 8.88 -5.14 -29.52
C SER A 400 10.00 -6.16 -29.32
N ALA A 401 10.97 -6.21 -30.23
CA ALA A 401 12.14 -7.08 -30.07
C ALA A 401 13.00 -6.72 -28.84
N ARG A 402 13.15 -5.42 -28.52
CA ARG A 402 13.87 -4.96 -27.32
C ARG A 402 13.12 -5.37 -26.05
N TYR A 403 11.80 -5.19 -26.00
CA TYR A 403 10.99 -5.64 -24.87
C TYR A 403 11.04 -7.16 -24.70
N ALA A 404 10.94 -7.92 -25.79
CA ALA A 404 11.06 -9.37 -25.75
C ALA A 404 12.41 -9.82 -25.16
N ALA A 405 13.51 -9.17 -25.56
CA ALA A 405 14.84 -9.47 -25.03
C ALA A 405 14.97 -9.08 -23.55
N ALA A 406 14.47 -7.91 -23.16
CA ALA A 406 14.47 -7.46 -21.77
C ALA A 406 13.63 -8.38 -20.87
N ARG A 407 12.43 -8.77 -21.31
CA ARG A 407 11.57 -9.72 -20.58
C ARG A 407 12.19 -11.10 -20.44
N ALA A 408 12.94 -11.58 -21.45
CA ALA A 408 13.64 -12.86 -21.35
C ALA A 408 14.74 -12.84 -20.27
N ILE A 409 15.39 -11.69 -20.05
CA ILE A 409 16.34 -11.52 -18.94
C ILE A 409 15.58 -11.42 -17.61
N HIS A 410 14.55 -10.59 -17.54
CA HIS A 410 13.75 -10.40 -16.32
C HIS A 410 13.17 -11.74 -15.84
N ASP A 411 12.47 -12.48 -16.71
CA ASP A 411 11.92 -13.82 -16.42
C ASP A 411 12.97 -14.81 -15.91
N LYS A 412 14.21 -14.70 -16.39
CA LYS A 412 15.31 -15.60 -16.02
C LYS A 412 15.95 -15.25 -14.67
N TYR A 413 15.99 -13.98 -14.29
CA TYR A 413 16.90 -13.50 -13.25
C TYR A 413 16.24 -12.66 -12.15
N VAL A 414 15.02 -12.15 -12.36
CA VAL A 414 14.30 -11.47 -11.29
C VAL A 414 13.93 -12.49 -10.21
N THR A 415 14.17 -12.16 -8.95
CA THR A 415 13.95 -13.07 -7.83
C THR A 415 12.68 -12.72 -7.05
N ALA A 416 12.21 -11.47 -7.16
CA ALA A 416 10.95 -11.01 -6.60
C ALA A 416 10.43 -9.79 -7.36
N SER A 417 9.11 -9.58 -7.36
CA SER A 417 8.51 -8.40 -7.98
C SER A 417 7.31 -7.89 -7.19
N MET A 418 7.26 -6.57 -7.00
CA MET A 418 6.10 -5.84 -6.52
C MET A 418 5.48 -5.08 -7.71
N CYS A 419 4.23 -5.40 -8.02
CA CYS A 419 3.49 -4.76 -9.10
C CYS A 419 2.24 -4.09 -8.56
N GLY A 420 2.14 -2.77 -8.75
CA GLY A 420 0.96 -1.99 -8.37
C GLY A 420 -0.28 -2.38 -9.19
N THR A 421 -1.42 -2.48 -8.52
CA THR A 421 -2.72 -2.87 -9.10
C THR A 421 -3.76 -1.77 -9.06
N THR A 422 -3.47 -0.65 -8.39
CA THR A 422 -4.37 0.50 -8.27
C THR A 422 -3.60 1.82 -8.21
N TYR A 423 -4.12 2.83 -8.89
CA TYR A 423 -3.60 4.19 -8.89
C TYR A 423 -3.93 4.96 -7.60
N SER A 424 -4.80 4.43 -6.74
CA SER A 424 -5.15 5.09 -5.48
C SER A 424 -4.07 4.89 -4.41
N GLY A 425 -3.49 3.70 -4.30
CA GLY A 425 -2.40 3.44 -3.35
C GLY A 425 -2.62 3.90 -1.89
N LEU A 426 -1.60 4.52 -1.32
CA LEU A 426 -1.56 5.14 0.00
C LEU A 426 -1.99 6.62 -0.07
N LEU A 427 -2.43 7.16 1.07
CA LEU A 427 -2.68 8.61 1.19
C LEU A 427 -1.35 9.35 1.28
N SER A 428 -0.90 9.93 0.16
CA SER A 428 0.36 10.69 0.07
C SER A 428 0.22 11.95 -0.78
N SER A 429 1.30 12.74 -0.91
CA SER A 429 1.35 13.89 -1.81
C SER A 429 1.25 13.51 -3.30
N GLU A 430 1.73 12.32 -3.68
CA GLU A 430 1.78 11.84 -5.06
C GLU A 430 0.44 11.24 -5.51
N TYR A 431 -0.44 10.93 -4.55
CA TYR A 431 -1.77 10.37 -4.76
C TYR A 431 -2.54 11.06 -5.88
N LEU A 432 -2.66 12.39 -5.84
CA LEU A 432 -3.52 13.14 -6.77
C LEU A 432 -3.03 13.04 -8.21
N GLY A 433 -1.71 13.07 -8.41
CA GLY A 433 -1.10 12.91 -9.73
C GLY A 433 -1.40 11.52 -10.28
N LEU A 434 -1.12 10.47 -9.50
CA LEU A 434 -1.29 9.09 -9.95
C LEU A 434 -2.76 8.70 -10.13
N LEU A 435 -3.66 9.24 -9.30
CA LEU A 435 -5.10 9.14 -9.50
C LEU A 435 -5.51 9.71 -10.86
N ALA A 436 -5.06 10.93 -11.19
CA ALA A 436 -5.36 11.53 -12.48
C ALA A 436 -4.78 10.70 -13.63
N GLY A 437 -3.56 10.16 -13.47
CA GLY A 437 -2.96 9.21 -14.40
C GLY A 437 -3.87 8.01 -14.67
N GLY A 438 -4.26 7.29 -13.60
CA GLY A 438 -5.10 6.11 -13.72
C GLY A 438 -6.51 6.35 -14.27
N LEU A 439 -7.04 7.57 -14.15
CA LEU A 439 -8.36 7.95 -14.67
C LEU A 439 -8.34 8.49 -16.11
N LEU A 440 -7.27 9.18 -16.50
CA LEU A 440 -7.21 9.92 -17.77
C LEU A 440 -6.36 9.22 -18.84
N ILE A 441 -5.33 8.46 -18.45
CA ILE A 441 -4.54 7.67 -19.38
C ILE A 441 -5.42 6.50 -19.88
N PRO A 442 -5.46 6.24 -21.21
CA PRO A 442 -6.26 5.16 -21.79
C PRO A 442 -5.60 3.78 -21.53
N HIS A 443 -5.52 3.38 -20.26
CA HIS A 443 -4.96 2.09 -19.86
C HIS A 443 -5.72 0.90 -20.45
N HIS A 444 -5.01 -0.18 -20.75
CA HIS A 444 -5.62 -1.43 -21.20
C HIS A 444 -6.44 -2.15 -20.12
N SER A 445 -6.28 -1.77 -18.86
CA SER A 445 -6.96 -2.36 -17.70
C SER A 445 -7.11 -1.36 -16.57
N SER A 446 -8.15 -1.54 -15.76
CA SER A 446 -8.30 -0.85 -14.47
C SER A 446 -7.25 -1.26 -13.44
N LYS A 447 -6.52 -2.37 -13.66
CA LYS A 447 -5.37 -2.78 -12.85
C LYS A 447 -4.10 -2.08 -13.35
N ASN A 448 -3.85 -0.90 -12.82
CA ASN A 448 -2.66 -0.10 -13.09
C ASN A 448 -2.31 0.72 -11.84
N ASP A 449 -1.06 1.12 -11.74
CA ASP A 449 -0.54 1.90 -10.60
C ASP A 449 -0.61 3.43 -10.84
N GLY A 450 -1.34 3.85 -11.88
CA GLY A 450 -1.45 5.23 -12.37
C GLY A 450 -0.61 5.52 -13.60
N ILE A 451 0.42 4.70 -13.89
CA ILE A 451 1.28 4.87 -15.07
C ILE A 451 1.58 3.54 -15.76
N VAL A 452 1.83 2.49 -14.99
CA VAL A 452 2.17 1.16 -15.48
C VAL A 452 1.04 0.20 -15.18
N GLU A 453 0.58 -0.49 -16.21
CA GLU A 453 -0.39 -1.58 -16.05
C GLU A 453 0.24 -2.74 -15.30
N PHE A 454 -0.55 -3.37 -14.41
CA PHE A 454 -0.14 -4.60 -13.73
C PHE A 454 0.39 -5.66 -14.71
N GLN A 455 -0.28 -5.81 -15.85
CA GLN A 455 0.11 -6.77 -16.89
C GLN A 455 1.44 -6.41 -17.60
N SER A 456 1.79 -5.13 -17.62
CA SER A 456 3.10 -4.68 -18.08
C SER A 456 4.17 -5.02 -17.04
N CYS A 457 3.88 -4.74 -15.77
CA CYS A 457 4.79 -5.01 -14.65
C CYS A 457 5.18 -6.48 -14.53
N ILE A 458 4.21 -7.39 -14.54
CA ILE A 458 4.50 -8.83 -14.38
C ILE A 458 5.27 -9.43 -15.58
N GLY A 459 5.50 -8.68 -16.67
CA GLY A 459 6.28 -9.16 -17.81
C GLY A 459 5.74 -10.45 -18.42
N ASN A 460 6.52 -11.53 -18.37
CA ASN A 460 6.15 -12.85 -18.88
C ASN A 460 5.53 -13.77 -17.81
N PHE A 461 5.52 -13.36 -16.54
CA PHE A 461 4.95 -14.17 -15.46
C PHE A 461 3.43 -14.28 -15.57
N ASP A 462 2.88 -15.39 -15.08
CA ASP A 462 1.44 -15.56 -14.95
C ASP A 462 0.92 -14.69 -13.80
N SER A 463 -0.10 -13.89 -14.08
CA SER A 463 -0.84 -13.09 -13.09
C SER A 463 -1.31 -13.91 -11.88
N SER A 464 -1.61 -15.20 -12.04
CA SER A 464 -2.01 -16.06 -10.91
C SER A 464 -0.89 -16.40 -9.94
N SER A 465 0.37 -16.11 -10.32
CA SER A 465 1.53 -16.29 -9.43
C SER A 465 1.64 -15.15 -8.41
N PHE A 466 0.95 -14.04 -8.66
CA PHE A 466 0.97 -12.86 -7.79
C PHE A 466 -0.19 -12.91 -6.80
N ASP A 467 0.12 -12.60 -5.53
CA ASP A 467 -0.82 -12.59 -4.41
C ASP A 467 -0.83 -11.19 -3.78
N ASP A 468 -1.95 -10.80 -3.17
CA ASP A 468 -2.15 -9.48 -2.58
C ASP A 468 -1.67 -9.40 -1.12
N THR A 469 -0.89 -10.38 -0.66
CA THR A 469 -0.28 -10.40 0.68
C THR A 469 1.21 -10.03 0.64
N TYR A 470 1.68 -9.18 1.56
CA TYR A 470 3.10 -8.80 1.70
C TYR A 470 4.07 -9.96 1.98
N SER A 471 3.58 -11.17 2.25
CA SER A 471 4.42 -12.35 2.41
C SER A 471 4.73 -13.05 1.08
N ALA A 472 4.12 -12.62 -0.02
CA ALA A 472 4.30 -13.19 -1.34
C ALA A 472 5.57 -12.65 -2.03
N THR A 473 6.36 -13.53 -2.63
CA THR A 473 7.50 -13.16 -3.48
C THR A 473 7.08 -12.34 -4.71
N TRP A 474 5.90 -12.65 -5.23
CA TRP A 474 5.25 -11.96 -6.35
C TRP A 474 4.05 -11.21 -5.79
N TYR A 475 4.20 -9.91 -5.57
CA TYR A 475 3.26 -9.12 -4.78
C TYR A 475 2.39 -8.24 -5.68
N ALA A 476 1.10 -8.59 -5.77
CA ALA A 476 0.06 -7.78 -6.42
C ALA A 476 -0.41 -6.68 -5.46
N ALA A 477 0.44 -5.67 -5.28
CA ALA A 477 0.23 -4.63 -4.30
C ALA A 477 -0.90 -3.68 -4.72
N ALA A 478 -1.79 -3.33 -3.79
CA ALA A 478 -2.79 -2.28 -3.95
C ALA A 478 -2.17 -0.87 -3.78
N LEU A 479 -1.07 -0.64 -4.48
CA LEU A 479 -0.19 0.52 -4.39
C LEU A 479 -0.11 1.25 -5.73
N ASN A 480 0.02 2.58 -5.67
CA ASN A 480 0.28 3.39 -6.84
C ASN A 480 1.79 3.39 -7.19
N HIS A 481 2.16 3.96 -8.33
CA HIS A 481 3.53 3.87 -8.85
C HIS A 481 4.59 4.43 -7.89
N ALA A 482 4.25 5.51 -7.17
CA ALA A 482 5.14 6.15 -6.20
C ALA A 482 5.25 5.34 -4.90
N ASP A 483 4.16 4.76 -4.41
CA ASP A 483 4.22 3.97 -3.17
C ASP A 483 5.13 2.75 -3.28
N THR A 484 5.27 2.20 -4.49
CA THR A 484 6.20 1.08 -4.74
C THR A 484 7.68 1.46 -4.62
N THR A 485 8.02 2.75 -4.47
CA THR A 485 9.39 3.18 -4.12
C THR A 485 9.69 3.06 -2.63
N PHE A 486 8.74 2.59 -1.82
CA PHE A 486 8.80 2.56 -0.35
C PHE A 486 8.69 3.94 0.34
N HIS A 487 8.64 5.03 -0.44
CA HIS A 487 8.71 6.39 0.10
C HIS A 487 7.61 6.73 1.11
N ASN A 488 6.41 6.19 0.91
CA ASN A 488 5.19 6.59 1.61
C ASN A 488 4.83 5.70 2.81
N GLY A 489 5.71 4.79 3.23
CA GLY A 489 5.43 3.91 4.35
C GLY A 489 4.56 2.70 4.00
N ASP A 490 3.88 2.18 5.01
CA ASP A 490 2.92 1.08 4.91
C ASP A 490 1.51 1.57 5.27
N GLY A 491 0.48 1.03 4.61
CA GLY A 491 -0.91 1.31 4.93
C GLY A 491 -1.29 0.77 6.31
N LEU A 492 -2.23 1.44 6.99
CA LEU A 492 -2.74 0.98 8.30
C LEU A 492 -3.41 -0.40 8.21
N PHE A 493 -4.18 -0.60 7.14
CA PHE A 493 -4.97 -1.79 6.89
C PHE A 493 -4.67 -2.29 5.47
N SER A 494 -4.96 -3.57 5.26
CA SER A 494 -4.74 -4.31 4.02
C SER A 494 -3.31 -4.83 3.89
N SER A 495 -3.23 -6.15 3.80
CA SER A 495 -1.98 -6.85 3.47
C SER A 495 -1.45 -6.48 2.08
N ALA A 496 -2.27 -5.87 1.21
CA ALA A 496 -1.91 -5.41 -0.13
C ALA A 496 -1.27 -4.03 -0.17
N LYS A 497 -1.15 -3.34 0.98
CA LYS A 497 -0.63 -1.97 1.05
C LYS A 497 0.62 -1.86 1.94
N LYS A 498 1.48 -2.87 1.95
CA LYS A 498 2.64 -2.93 2.88
C LYS A 498 3.99 -3.07 2.14
N PRO A 499 4.41 -2.08 1.34
CA PRO A 499 5.62 -2.21 0.53
C PRO A 499 6.90 -2.37 1.35
N LEU A 500 7.02 -1.69 2.50
CA LEU A 500 8.21 -1.79 3.35
C LEU A 500 8.23 -3.11 4.11
N LYS A 501 7.10 -3.51 4.72
CA LYS A 501 6.99 -4.84 5.34
C LYS A 501 7.29 -5.96 4.35
N TRP A 502 6.78 -5.87 3.11
CA TRP A 502 7.09 -6.83 2.06
C TRP A 502 8.60 -6.98 1.86
N PHE A 503 9.31 -5.86 1.67
CA PHE A 503 10.75 -5.90 1.43
C PHE A 503 11.55 -6.40 2.64
N GLU A 504 11.16 -5.99 3.85
CA GLU A 504 11.80 -6.47 5.09
C GLU A 504 11.71 -7.99 5.27
N CYS A 505 10.59 -8.58 4.83
CA CYS A 505 10.28 -9.99 5.01
C CYS A 505 10.65 -10.87 3.80
N LEU A 506 11.19 -10.28 2.73
CA LEU A 506 11.35 -10.93 1.44
C LEU A 506 12.50 -11.95 1.36
N LEU A 507 13.67 -11.61 1.93
CA LEU A 507 14.97 -12.25 1.65
C LEU A 507 15.63 -12.92 2.86
#